data_AF-A0A9D2LEA3-F1
#
_entry.id   AF-A0A9D2LEA3-F1
#
_cell.length_a   1.000
_cell.length_b   1.000
_cell.length_c   1.000
_cell.angle_alpha   90.00
_cell.angle_beta   90.00
_cell.angle_gamma   90.00
#
_symmetry.space_group_name_H-M   'P 1'
#
loop_
_entity.id
_entity.type
_entity.pdbx_description
1 polymer ?
#
loop_
_entity_poly.entity_id
_entity_poly.type
_entity_poly.pdbx_seq_one_letter_code
_entity_poly.pdbx_strand_id
1 'polypeptide(L)' 'MSQITQARSRVATAARYGTTAEVDDARRDLRAAKLERAAREAAEALPPLTDEQARRVAAILYPQGVEAR' A
#
# COMPACT_ATOMS: atom_id res chain seq x y z
N MET A 1 -1.96 -14.88 8.40
CA MET A 1 -1.24 -14.78 7.11
C MET A 1 -1.05 -13.30 6.78
N SER A 2 0.12 -12.89 6.28
CA SER A 2 0.35 -11.50 5.84
C SER A 2 -0.51 -11.16 4.61
N GLN A 3 -1.01 -9.92 4.50
CA GLN A 3 -1.76 -9.44 3.33
C GLN A 3 -1.00 -9.68 2.02
N ILE A 4 0.34 -9.53 2.03
CA ILE A 4 1.20 -9.81 0.87
C ILE A 4 1.19 -11.30 0.49
N THR A 5 1.20 -12.20 1.49
CA THR A 5 1.12 -13.64 1.24
C THR A 5 -0.22 -13.99 0.59
N GLN A 6 -1.32 -13.43 1.09
CA GLN A 6 -2.64 -13.65 0.50
C GLN A 6 -2.72 -13.08 -0.93
N ALA A 7 -2.19 -11.88 -1.17
CA ALA A 7 -2.16 -11.26 -2.50
C ALA A 7 -1.29 -12.07 -3.48
N ARG A 8 -0.15 -12.63 -3.03
CA ARG A 8 0.66 -13.57 -3.84
C ARG A 8 -0.12 -14.82 -4.22
N SER A 9 -0.86 -15.41 -3.28
CA SER A 9 -1.73 -16.55 -3.57
C SER A 9 -2.82 -16.19 -4.59
N ARG A 10 -3.43 -15.00 -4.49
CA ARG A 10 -4.42 -14.52 -5.48
C ARG A 10 -3.82 -14.38 -6.88
N VAL A 11 -2.61 -13.81 -7.01
CA VAL A 11 -1.90 -13.73 -8.29
C VAL A 11 -1.64 -15.13 -8.86
N ALA A 12 -1.20 -16.07 -8.02
CA ALA A 12 -0.94 -17.44 -8.47
C ALA A 12 -2.22 -18.16 -8.94
N THR A 13 -3.34 -17.96 -8.23
CA THR A 13 -4.64 -18.51 -8.63
C THR A 13 -5.15 -17.88 -9.92
N ALA A 14 -5.12 -16.54 -10.03
CA ALA A 14 -5.54 -15.82 -11.22
C ALA A 14 -4.70 -16.21 -12.44
N ALA A 15 -3.38 -16.38 -12.27
CA ALA A 15 -2.51 -16.80 -13.36
C ALA A 15 -2.77 -18.23 -13.86
N ARG A 16 -3.36 -19.09 -13.02
CA ARG A 16 -3.68 -20.48 -13.37
C ARG A 16 -5.06 -20.65 -13.96
N TYR A 17 -6.04 -19.88 -13.48
CA TYR A 17 -7.46 -20.15 -13.76
C TYR A 17 -8.26 -18.93 -14.22
N GLY A 18 -7.67 -17.74 -14.19
CA GLY A 18 -8.33 -16.48 -14.52
C GLY A 18 -8.00 -15.95 -15.91
N THR A 19 -8.61 -14.82 -16.23
CA THR A 19 -8.37 -13.99 -17.40
C THR A 19 -7.15 -13.09 -17.20
N THR A 20 -6.63 -12.52 -18.29
CA THR A 20 -5.53 -11.54 -18.22
C THR A 20 -5.88 -10.34 -17.35
N ALA A 21 -7.13 -9.86 -17.41
CA ALA A 21 -7.60 -8.74 -16.58
C ALA A 21 -7.52 -9.07 -15.08
N GLU A 22 -8.00 -10.26 -14.67
CA GLU A 22 -7.95 -10.70 -13.27
C GLU A 22 -6.51 -10.88 -12.76
N VAL A 23 -5.59 -11.30 -13.63
CA VAL A 23 -4.15 -11.38 -13.29
C VAL A 23 -3.57 -9.99 -13.03
N ASP A 24 -3.90 -9.02 -13.88
CA ASP A 24 -3.39 -7.65 -13.74
C ASP A 24 -3.98 -6.93 -12.53
N ASP A 25 -5.25 -7.17 -12.22
CA ASP A 25 -5.89 -6.70 -10.99
C ASP A 25 -5.23 -7.31 -9.75
N ALA A 26 -5.04 -8.64 -9.71
CA ALA A 26 -4.36 -9.30 -8.60
C ALA A 26 -2.91 -8.80 -8.42
N ARG A 27 -2.22 -8.47 -9.52
CA ARG A 27 -0.87 -7.87 -9.47
C ARG A 27 -0.91 -6.44 -8.94
N ARG A 28 -1.94 -5.64 -9.28
CA ARG A 28 -2.14 -4.29 -8.74
C ARG A 28 -2.33 -4.35 -7.24
N ASP A 29 -3.16 -5.27 -6.75
CA ASP A 29 -3.39 -5.48 -5.32
C ASP A 29 -2.10 -5.89 -4.58
N LEU A 30 -1.31 -6.80 -5.17
CA LEU A 30 -0.03 -7.19 -4.59
C LEU A 30 0.95 -6.01 -4.50
N ARG A 31 0.98 -5.13 -5.50
CA ARG A 31 1.82 -3.92 -5.48
C ARG A 31 1.34 -2.95 -4.40
N ALA A 32 0.03 -2.73 -4.28
CA ALA A 32 -0.55 -1.90 -3.23
C ALA A 32 -0.22 -2.42 -1.83
N ALA A 33 -0.39 -3.72 -1.57
CA ALA A 33 -0.07 -4.33 -0.28
C ALA A 33 1.42 -4.23 0.08
N LYS A 34 2.31 -4.31 -0.92
CA LYS A 34 3.76 -4.10 -0.72
C LYS A 34 4.08 -2.65 -0.38
N LEU A 35 3.45 -1.69 -1.07
CA LEU A 35 3.63 -0.27 -0.81
C LEU A 35 3.15 0.10 0.59
N GLU A 36 1.97 -0.38 1.00
CA GLU A 36 1.43 -0.14 2.35
C GLU A 36 2.38 -0.67 3.43
N ARG A 37 2.91 -1.88 3.24
CA ARG A 37 3.91 -2.44 4.17
C ARG A 37 5.15 -1.56 4.25
N ALA A 38 5.72 -1.15 3.12
CA ALA A 38 6.91 -0.32 3.10
C ALA A 38 6.66 1.05 3.75
N ALA A 39 5.49 1.65 3.52
CA ALA A 39 5.09 2.91 4.16
C ALA A 39 4.97 2.75 5.68
N ARG A 40 4.41 1.63 6.16
CA ARG A 40 4.32 1.33 7.59
C ARG A 40 5.71 1.13 8.21
N GLU A 41 6.56 0.33 7.58
CA GLU A 41 7.95 0.12 8.04
C GLU A 41 8.72 1.45 8.09
N ALA A 42 8.53 2.33 7.10
CA ALA A 42 9.11 3.66 7.11
C ALA A 42 8.55 4.54 8.23
N ALA A 43 7.24 4.50 8.49
CA ALA A 43 6.61 5.25 9.57
C ALA A 43 7.06 4.77 10.95
N GLU A 44 7.21 3.46 11.15
CA GLU A 44 7.70 2.85 12.40
C GLU A 44 9.17 3.17 12.66
N ALA A 45 9.97 3.39 11.61
CA ALA A 45 11.37 3.79 11.74
C ALA A 45 11.56 5.28 12.09
N LEU A 46 10.51 6.10 11.98
CA LEU A 46 10.57 7.50 12.38
C LEU A 46 10.54 7.62 13.91
N PRO A 47 11.27 8.59 14.49
CA PRO A 47 11.05 8.93 15.89
C PRO A 47 9.60 9.41 16.09
N PRO A 48 9.04 9.33 17.31
CA PRO A 48 7.72 9.90 17.61
C PRO A 48 7.65 11.35 17.14
N LEU A 49 6.76 11.62 16.20
CA LEU A 49 6.55 12.95 15.65
C LEU A 49 5.57 13.72 16.53
N THR A 50 5.77 15.02 16.64
CA THR A 50 4.72 15.92 17.12
C THR A 50 3.63 16.07 16.07
N ASP A 51 2.42 16.48 16.46
CA ASP A 51 1.31 16.71 15.54
C ASP A 51 1.68 17.66 14.39
N GLU A 52 2.47 18.69 14.69
CA GLU A 52 2.92 19.65 13.69
C GLU A 52 3.90 19.02 12.68
N GLN A 53 4.83 18.19 13.16
CA GLN A 53 5.74 17.46 12.28
C GLN A 53 4.99 16.47 11.40
N ALA A 54 4.02 15.74 11.96
CA ALA A 54 3.18 14.82 11.22
C ALA A 54 2.38 15.53 10.11
N ARG A 55 1.79 16.70 10.41
CA ARG A 55 1.09 17.53 9.41
C ARG A 55 2.01 17.97 8.27
N ARG A 56 3.24 18.39 8.58
CA ARG A 56 4.21 18.80 7.55
C ARG A 56 4.65 17.63 6.67
N VAL A 57 4.86 16.44 7.23
CA VAL A 57 5.16 15.23 6.45
C VAL A 57 3.96 14.84 5.57
N ALA A 58 2.74 14.91 6.10
CA ALA A 58 1.53 14.64 5.32
C ALA A 58 1.39 15.59 4.12
N ALA A 59 1.69 16.88 4.28
CA ALA A 59 1.65 17.84 3.17
C ALA A 59 2.65 17.53 2.03
N ILE A 60 3.77 16.86 2.34
CA ILE A 60 4.73 16.40 1.32
C ILE A 60 4.16 15.21 0.55
N LEU A 61 3.51 14.27 1.24
CA LEU A 61 2.92 13.07 0.66
C LEU A 61 1.64 13.37 -0.15
N TYR A 62 0.90 14.41 0.26
CA TYR A 62 -0.36 14.84 -0.35
C TYR A 62 -0.29 16.31 -0.76
N PRO A 63 0.47 16.65 -1.83
CA PRO A 63 0.76 18.04 -2.21
C PRO A 63 -0.46 18.81 -2.73
N GLN A 64 -1.49 18.10 -3.20
CA GLN A 64 -2.80 18.66 -3.51
C GLN A 64 -3.69 18.32 -2.31
N GLY A 65 -3.97 19.31 -1.45
CA GLY A 65 -4.53 19.11 -0.11
C GLY A 65 -5.55 17.99 0.00
N VAL A 66 -5.39 17.14 1.01
CA VAL A 66 -6.41 16.17 1.43
C VAL A 66 -7.62 16.98 1.91
N GLU A 67 -8.54 17.31 1.00
CA GLU A 67 -9.93 17.52 1.39
C GLU A 67 -10.45 16.17 1.86
N ALA A 68 -10.27 15.90 3.14
CA ALA A 68 -10.94 14.81 3.82
C ALA A 68 -12.46 15.05 3.69
N ARG A 69 -13.11 14.26 2.83
CA ARG A 69 -14.55 14.00 2.94
C ARG A 69 -14.78 12.93 4.00
#